data_AF-A0A6A1BKY0-F1
#
_entry.id   AF-A0A6A1BKY0-F1
#
_cell.length_a   1.000
_cell.length_b   1.000
_cell.length_c   1.000
_cell.angle_alpha   90.00
_cell.angle_beta   90.00
_cell.angle_gamma   90.00
#
_symmetry.space_group_name_H-M   'P 1'
#
loop_
_entity.id
_entity.type
_entity.pdbx_description
1 polymer ?
#
loop_
_entity_poly.entity_id
_entity_poly.type
_entity_poly.pdbx_seq_one_letter_code
_entity_poly.pdbx_strand_id
1 'polypeptide(L)'
;MQKQRMSGQNQKTDKRIAWPIIIMNFTGVYDYEAFARNNKFIWLDCRHLYGTDGYCDREGALALKGMIADYPAEGVHFIDSGNYHYLTKFWTDKLETPFSLIVFDHHPDMQPPLFDNILSCGSWVKDILDHNNNCKKVIIVGSSDKLIQAVPKGYERQVRFYSETTLMHEEGWQNFSSGHINGPVYISIDKDVL
;
A
#
# COMPACT_ATOMS: atom_id res chain seq x y z
N MET A 1 5.57 13.77 -63.79
CA MET A 1 4.71 12.84 -63.03
C MET A 1 5.55 11.64 -62.59
N GLN A 2 5.84 11.52 -61.30
CA GLN A 2 6.00 10.22 -60.63
C GLN A 2 5.91 10.45 -59.11
N LYS A 3 4.91 9.81 -58.50
CA LYS A 3 4.48 9.97 -57.11
C LYS A 3 5.52 9.38 -56.15
N GLN A 4 5.96 10.17 -55.17
CA GLN A 4 6.65 9.67 -53.99
C GLN A 4 5.68 8.85 -53.13
N ARG A 5 6.09 7.63 -52.78
CA ARG A 5 5.41 6.76 -51.81
C ARG A 5 5.62 7.33 -50.41
N MET A 6 4.54 7.83 -49.81
CA MET A 6 4.49 8.11 -48.38
C MET A 6 4.48 6.78 -47.62
N SER A 7 5.57 6.50 -46.89
CA SER A 7 5.63 5.39 -45.94
C SER A 7 4.72 5.70 -44.75
N GLY A 8 3.64 4.93 -44.62
CA GLY A 8 2.76 5.00 -43.47
C GLY A 8 3.52 4.70 -42.18
N GLN A 9 3.56 5.67 -41.27
CA GLN A 9 3.94 5.42 -39.89
C GLN A 9 2.84 4.59 -39.24
N ASN A 10 3.14 3.32 -38.96
CA ASN A 10 2.36 2.51 -38.05
C ASN A 10 2.40 3.15 -36.67
N GLN A 11 1.33 3.87 -36.30
CA GLN A 11 1.06 4.23 -34.92
C GLN A 11 0.82 2.94 -34.13
N LYS A 12 1.87 2.42 -33.50
CA LYS A 12 1.72 1.48 -32.38
C LYS A 12 0.98 2.25 -31.29
N THR A 13 -0.33 2.03 -31.19
CA THR A 13 -1.09 2.45 -30.01
C THR A 13 -0.52 1.70 -28.82
N ASP A 14 0.30 2.39 -28.04
CA ASP A 14 0.69 1.96 -26.71
C ASP A 14 -0.60 1.86 -25.87
N LYS A 15 -1.19 0.67 -25.82
CA LYS A 15 -2.29 0.36 -24.91
C LYS A 15 -1.69 0.35 -23.51
N ARG A 16 -1.51 1.53 -22.93
CA ARG A 16 -1.24 1.65 -21.50
C ARG A 16 -2.34 0.88 -20.79
N ILE A 17 -1.97 -0.17 -20.08
CA ILE A 17 -2.88 -0.85 -19.17
C ILE A 17 -3.27 0.21 -18.14
N ALA A 18 -4.52 0.68 -18.21
CA ALA A 18 -5.04 1.57 -17.19
C ALA A 18 -5.31 0.70 -15.96
N TRP A 19 -4.47 0.84 -14.93
CA TRP A 19 -4.72 0.20 -13.66
C TRP A 19 -6.05 0.69 -13.07
N PRO A 20 -6.85 -0.20 -12.47
CA PRO A 20 -8.07 0.20 -11.80
C PRO A 20 -7.74 1.15 -10.65
N ILE A 21 -8.64 2.12 -10.45
CA ILE A 21 -8.62 3.00 -9.28
C ILE A 21 -9.82 2.59 -8.45
N ILE A 22 -9.57 2.13 -7.22
CA ILE A 22 -10.57 1.59 -6.31
C ILE A 22 -10.62 2.49 -5.08
N ILE A 23 -11.82 2.94 -4.72
CA ILE A 23 -12.09 3.69 -3.49
C ILE A 23 -12.77 2.75 -2.51
N MET A 24 -12.13 2.51 -1.37
CA MET A 24 -12.70 1.76 -0.26
C MET A 24 -13.22 2.75 0.78
N ASN A 25 -14.53 3.00 0.76
CA ASN A 25 -15.19 4.03 1.55
C ASN A 25 -15.73 3.47 2.87
N PHE A 26 -15.11 3.80 3.99
CA PHE A 26 -15.50 3.30 5.32
C PHE A 26 -16.24 4.35 6.15
N THR A 27 -15.91 5.63 5.97
CA THR A 27 -16.43 6.72 6.81
C THR A 27 -17.38 7.65 6.07
N GLY A 28 -17.39 7.59 4.73
CA GLY A 28 -18.08 8.57 3.89
C GLY A 28 -17.20 9.76 3.50
N VAL A 29 -15.92 9.82 3.91
CA VAL A 29 -15.04 10.98 3.64
C VAL A 29 -14.96 11.32 2.14
N TYR A 30 -14.97 10.30 1.28
CA TYR A 30 -14.87 10.49 -0.18
C TYR A 30 -16.08 11.17 -0.81
N ASP A 31 -17.23 11.25 -0.12
CA ASP A 31 -18.41 11.98 -0.61
C ASP A 31 -18.12 13.49 -0.72
N TYR A 32 -17.15 13.98 0.08
CA TYR A 32 -16.71 15.37 0.11
C TYR A 32 -15.55 15.67 -0.85
N GLU A 33 -14.95 14.64 -1.44
CA GLU A 33 -13.75 14.78 -2.27
C GLU A 33 -14.10 14.89 -3.76
N ALA A 34 -13.75 16.03 -4.38
CA ALA A 34 -14.12 16.28 -5.77
C ALA A 34 -13.53 15.25 -6.75
N PHE A 35 -12.32 14.75 -6.48
CA PHE A 35 -11.66 13.74 -7.31
C PHE A 35 -12.40 12.40 -7.32
N ALA A 36 -13.07 12.06 -6.22
CA ALA A 36 -13.74 10.77 -6.03
C ALA A 36 -14.98 10.60 -6.91
N ARG A 37 -15.55 11.70 -7.42
CA ARG A 37 -16.73 11.73 -8.32
C ARG A 37 -16.46 11.22 -9.74
N ASN A 38 -15.24 10.74 -10.02
CA ASN A 38 -14.87 10.20 -11.32
C ASN A 38 -15.56 8.85 -11.56
N ASN A 39 -16.42 8.78 -12.59
CA ASN A 39 -17.19 7.58 -12.93
C ASN A 39 -16.36 6.38 -13.44
N LYS A 40 -15.05 6.56 -13.65
CA LYS A 40 -14.12 5.47 -13.98
C LYS A 40 -13.59 4.74 -12.75
N PHE A 41 -13.79 5.30 -11.55
CA PHE A 41 -13.32 4.69 -10.32
C PHE A 41 -14.33 3.66 -9.83
N ILE A 42 -13.82 2.57 -9.28
CA ILE A 42 -14.62 1.53 -8.65
C ILE A 42 -14.83 1.95 -7.21
N TRP A 43 -16.09 2.04 -6.78
CA TRP A 43 -16.45 2.37 -5.41
C TRP A 43 -16.87 1.10 -4.67
N LEU A 44 -16.16 0.80 -3.58
CA LEU A 44 -16.50 -0.24 -2.62
C LEU A 44 -17.02 0.43 -1.35
N ASP A 45 -18.34 0.36 -1.14
CA ASP A 45 -18.97 0.89 0.07
C ASP A 45 -18.75 -0.07 1.23
N CYS A 46 -17.87 0.30 2.15
CA CYS A 46 -17.48 -0.49 3.31
C CYS A 46 -18.18 -0.01 4.60
N ARG A 47 -19.03 1.02 4.55
CA ARG A 47 -19.67 1.64 5.74
C ARG A 47 -20.57 0.68 6.54
N HIS A 48 -21.00 -0.40 5.91
CA HIS A 48 -21.83 -1.44 6.52
C HIS A 48 -21.01 -2.55 7.19
N LEU A 49 -19.69 -2.53 7.06
CA LEU A 49 -18.80 -3.52 7.67
C LEU A 49 -18.51 -3.14 9.13
N TYR A 50 -18.50 -4.16 9.99
CA TYR A 50 -18.18 -4.03 11.40
C TYR A 50 -16.87 -4.75 11.72
N GLY A 51 -16.24 -4.37 12.83
CA GLY A 51 -14.98 -5.00 13.25
C GLY A 51 -13.83 -4.69 12.31
N THR A 52 -13.80 -3.47 11.75
CA THR A 52 -12.78 -3.03 10.77
C THR A 52 -12.06 -1.73 11.16
N ASP A 53 -12.47 -1.04 12.21
CA ASP A 53 -11.93 0.29 12.57
C ASP A 53 -10.70 0.16 13.48
N GLY A 54 -9.50 0.34 12.91
CA GLY A 54 -8.20 0.24 13.61
C GLY A 54 -7.79 -1.18 13.98
N TYR A 55 -8.76 -2.05 14.24
CA TYR A 55 -8.62 -3.49 14.44
C TYR A 55 -9.58 -4.22 13.51
N CYS A 56 -9.07 -5.27 12.88
CA CYS A 56 -9.82 -6.13 11.97
C CYS A 56 -10.06 -7.48 12.61
N ASP A 57 -11.29 -7.70 13.10
CA ASP A 57 -11.67 -9.01 13.64
C ASP A 57 -11.85 -10.04 12.50
N ARG A 58 -12.09 -11.30 12.88
CA ARG A 58 -12.21 -12.39 11.92
C ARG A 58 -13.36 -12.19 10.92
N GLU A 59 -14.51 -11.71 11.37
CA GLU A 59 -15.67 -11.52 10.50
C GLU A 59 -15.45 -10.33 9.56
N GLY A 60 -14.89 -9.22 10.08
CA GLY A 60 -14.47 -8.07 9.30
C GLY A 60 -13.45 -8.45 8.23
N ALA A 61 -12.44 -9.25 8.58
CA ALA A 61 -11.43 -9.73 7.65
C ALA A 61 -12.04 -10.60 6.54
N LEU A 62 -12.97 -11.50 6.88
CA LEU A 62 -13.67 -12.34 5.89
C LEU A 62 -14.53 -11.48 4.95
N ALA A 63 -15.28 -10.52 5.48
CA ALA A 63 -16.11 -9.63 4.69
C ALA A 63 -15.27 -8.76 3.74
N LEU A 64 -14.17 -8.18 4.23
CA LEU A 64 -13.25 -7.38 3.42
C LEU A 64 -12.58 -8.20 2.32
N LYS A 65 -12.10 -9.40 2.64
CA LYS A 65 -11.53 -10.32 1.64
C LYS A 65 -12.54 -10.70 0.56
N GLY A 66 -13.79 -10.95 0.94
CA GLY A 66 -14.88 -11.20 0.00
C GLY A 66 -15.15 -9.99 -0.90
N MET A 67 -15.18 -8.79 -0.32
CA MET A 67 -15.42 -7.55 -1.05
C MET A 67 -14.33 -7.22 -2.09
N ILE A 68 -13.07 -7.52 -1.80
CA ILE A 68 -11.94 -7.27 -2.72
C ILE A 68 -11.60 -8.45 -3.64
N ALA A 69 -12.35 -9.57 -3.57
CA ALA A 69 -11.97 -10.83 -4.20
C ALA A 69 -11.80 -10.69 -5.73
N ASP A 70 -12.76 -10.04 -6.38
CA ASP A 70 -12.82 -9.92 -7.85
C ASP A 70 -11.95 -8.79 -8.43
N TYR A 71 -11.25 -8.04 -7.57
CA TYR A 71 -10.41 -6.92 -7.98
C TYR A 71 -8.92 -7.30 -7.94
N PRO A 72 -8.09 -6.84 -8.89
CA PRO A 72 -6.65 -7.13 -8.88
C PRO A 72 -5.93 -6.34 -7.79
N ALA A 73 -4.78 -6.85 -7.35
CA ALA A 73 -3.89 -6.11 -6.45
C ALA A 73 -3.05 -5.06 -7.19
N GLU A 74 -2.92 -5.20 -8.50
CA GLU A 74 -2.33 -4.20 -9.38
C GLU A 74 -3.35 -3.08 -9.64
N GLY A 75 -3.23 -1.99 -8.90
CA GLY A 75 -4.21 -0.93 -8.87
C GLY A 75 -3.73 0.27 -8.06
N VAL A 76 -4.52 1.34 -8.09
CA VAL A 76 -4.45 2.40 -7.09
C VAL A 76 -5.62 2.23 -6.14
N HIS A 77 -5.33 1.93 -4.89
CA HIS A 77 -6.34 1.70 -3.86
C HIS A 77 -6.39 2.90 -2.92
N PHE A 78 -7.43 3.71 -3.03
CA PHE A 78 -7.74 4.74 -2.05
C PHE A 78 -8.39 4.07 -0.84
N ILE A 79 -7.62 3.99 0.23
CA ILE A 79 -8.05 3.54 1.54
C ILE A 79 -8.30 4.80 2.39
N ASP A 80 -9.40 4.78 3.14
CA ASP A 80 -10.00 5.88 3.90
C ASP A 80 -9.03 6.51 4.92
N SER A 81 -9.34 6.58 6.21
CA SER A 81 -8.36 7.02 7.22
C SER A 81 -7.27 5.96 7.47
N GLY A 82 -6.20 6.35 8.16
CA GLY A 82 -5.10 5.45 8.57
C GLY A 82 -5.56 4.27 9.44
N ASN A 83 -6.73 4.35 10.08
CA ASN A 83 -7.33 3.23 10.80
C ASN A 83 -7.54 1.98 9.92
N TYR A 84 -7.64 2.16 8.59
CA TYR A 84 -7.84 1.08 7.62
C TYR A 84 -6.59 0.70 6.85
N HIS A 85 -5.42 1.30 7.16
CA HIS A 85 -4.18 1.11 6.41
C HIS A 85 -3.73 -0.35 6.33
N TYR A 86 -4.11 -1.16 7.31
CA TYR A 86 -3.93 -2.60 7.34
C TYR A 86 -4.52 -3.33 6.12
N LEU A 87 -5.46 -2.73 5.37
CA LEU A 87 -5.98 -3.29 4.12
C LEU A 87 -4.90 -3.51 3.07
N THR A 88 -3.78 -2.79 3.16
CA THR A 88 -2.57 -3.07 2.37
C THR A 88 -2.19 -4.55 2.45
N LYS A 89 -2.32 -5.16 3.62
CA LYS A 89 -2.10 -6.61 3.79
C LYS A 89 -3.02 -7.42 2.89
N PHE A 90 -4.32 -7.17 2.89
CA PHE A 90 -5.26 -7.97 2.11
C PHE A 90 -5.07 -7.79 0.60
N TRP A 91 -4.69 -6.59 0.15
CA TRP A 91 -4.31 -6.37 -1.25
C TRP A 91 -3.04 -7.13 -1.62
N THR A 92 -2.00 -7.05 -0.78
CA THR A 92 -0.70 -7.69 -1.06
C THR A 92 -0.70 -9.21 -0.85
N ASP A 93 -1.62 -9.76 -0.04
CA ASP A 93 -1.87 -11.20 0.10
C ASP A 93 -2.30 -11.85 -1.22
N LYS A 94 -2.85 -11.07 -2.16
CA LYS A 94 -3.26 -11.55 -3.49
C LYS A 94 -2.09 -11.64 -4.48
N LEU A 95 -0.92 -11.08 -4.15
CA LEU A 95 0.24 -11.11 -5.03
C LEU A 95 0.91 -12.48 -4.99
N GLU A 96 0.94 -13.16 -6.15
CA GLU A 96 1.53 -14.50 -6.29
C GLU A 96 3.03 -14.48 -6.62
N THR A 97 3.62 -13.30 -6.86
CA THR A 97 5.03 -13.14 -7.20
C THR A 97 5.80 -12.43 -6.09
N PRO A 98 7.11 -12.74 -5.90
CA PRO A 98 7.94 -12.02 -4.95
C PRO A 98 7.94 -10.51 -5.21
N PHE A 99 7.74 -9.71 -4.15
CA PHE A 99 7.70 -8.25 -4.23
C PHE A 99 8.42 -7.60 -3.04
N SER A 100 8.73 -6.31 -3.19
CA SER A 100 9.12 -5.44 -2.08
C SER A 100 8.01 -4.45 -1.76
N LEU A 101 7.82 -4.16 -0.48
CA LEU A 101 6.87 -3.17 0.00
C LEU A 101 7.62 -1.90 0.41
N ILE A 102 7.14 -0.75 -0.06
CA ILE A 102 7.55 0.56 0.46
C ILE A 102 6.37 1.14 1.23
N VAL A 103 6.61 1.54 2.46
CA VAL A 103 5.61 2.16 3.34
C VAL A 103 6.09 3.57 3.68
N PHE A 104 5.26 4.56 3.35
CA PHE A 104 5.44 5.93 3.82
C PHE A 104 4.47 6.18 4.96
N ASP A 105 5.00 6.35 6.17
CA ASP A 105 4.20 6.39 7.40
C ASP A 105 5.02 6.94 8.58
N HIS A 106 4.38 7.71 9.46
CA HIS A 106 4.99 8.12 10.74
C HIS A 106 5.16 6.94 11.72
N HIS A 107 4.35 5.89 11.57
CA HIS A 107 4.35 4.67 12.35
C HIS A 107 5.01 3.52 11.56
N PRO A 108 5.82 2.67 12.22
CA PRO A 108 6.40 1.52 11.53
C PRO A 108 5.38 0.38 11.32
N ASP A 109 4.23 0.41 12.00
CA ASP A 109 3.18 -0.61 11.97
C ASP A 109 3.66 -2.05 12.18
N MET A 110 4.68 -2.16 13.02
CA MET A 110 5.30 -3.41 13.45
C MET A 110 5.17 -3.66 14.96
N GLN A 111 4.32 -2.92 15.65
CA GLN A 111 4.10 -3.13 17.07
C GLN A 111 3.28 -4.41 17.29
N PRO A 112 3.53 -5.17 18.37
CA PRO A 112 2.65 -6.27 18.75
C PRO A 112 1.22 -5.75 18.93
N PRO A 113 0.20 -6.42 18.37
CA PRO A 113 -1.18 -6.03 18.58
C PRO A 113 -1.55 -6.19 20.06
N LEU A 114 -2.49 -5.37 20.56
CA LEU A 114 -3.01 -5.49 21.92
C LEU A 114 -3.73 -6.82 22.17
N PHE A 115 -4.28 -7.41 21.10
CA PHE A 115 -4.97 -8.69 21.11
C PHE A 115 -4.25 -9.66 20.17
N ASP A 116 -3.79 -10.78 20.71
CA ASP A 116 -3.14 -11.82 19.91
C ASP A 116 -4.08 -12.29 18.79
N ASN A 117 -3.52 -12.44 17.58
CA ASN A 117 -4.20 -12.90 16.36
C ASN A 117 -5.28 -11.96 15.79
N ILE A 118 -5.33 -10.68 16.19
CA ILE A 118 -6.16 -9.66 15.54
C ILE A 118 -5.25 -8.72 14.76
N LEU A 119 -5.52 -8.58 13.46
CA LEU A 119 -4.82 -7.62 12.60
C LEU A 119 -5.20 -6.20 13.01
N SER A 120 -4.21 -5.30 13.11
CA SER A 120 -4.47 -3.90 13.47
C SER A 120 -3.70 -2.93 12.58
N CYS A 121 -4.12 -1.66 12.56
CA CYS A 121 -3.38 -0.58 11.93
C CYS A 121 -1.95 -0.47 12.47
N GLY A 122 -1.68 -0.78 13.75
CA GLY A 122 -0.32 -0.71 14.30
C GLY A 122 0.57 -1.95 14.10
N SER A 123 0.06 -3.02 13.47
CA SER A 123 0.76 -4.32 13.40
C SER A 123 0.81 -4.97 12.01
N TRP A 124 0.16 -4.38 11.00
CA TRP A 124 -0.05 -5.04 9.71
C TRP A 124 1.23 -5.28 8.92
N VAL A 125 2.25 -4.41 9.05
CA VAL A 125 3.55 -4.62 8.39
C VAL A 125 4.23 -5.86 8.97
N LYS A 126 4.21 -6.00 10.29
CA LYS A 126 4.72 -7.21 10.95
C LYS A 126 3.93 -8.45 10.50
N ASP A 127 2.60 -8.34 10.41
CA ASP A 127 1.76 -9.46 9.99
C ASP A 127 2.03 -9.90 8.53
N ILE A 128 2.30 -8.95 7.62
CA ILE A 128 2.79 -9.26 6.27
C ILE A 128 4.11 -10.03 6.34
N LEU A 129 5.09 -9.54 7.10
CA LEU A 129 6.41 -10.17 7.21
C LEU A 129 6.35 -11.59 7.81
N ASP A 130 5.40 -11.83 8.70
CA ASP A 130 5.22 -13.12 9.36
C ASP A 130 4.47 -14.15 8.49
N HIS A 131 3.54 -13.70 7.64
CA HIS A 131 2.59 -14.59 6.98
C HIS A 131 2.58 -14.54 5.44
N ASN A 132 3.12 -13.48 4.82
CA ASN A 132 3.16 -13.33 3.37
C ASN A 132 4.57 -13.64 2.84
N ASN A 133 4.78 -14.92 2.47
CA ASN A 133 6.06 -15.41 1.94
C ASN A 133 6.52 -14.70 0.65
N ASN A 134 5.65 -13.97 -0.05
CA ASN A 134 6.01 -13.22 -1.25
C ASN A 134 6.59 -11.84 -0.95
N CYS A 135 6.34 -11.27 0.24
CA CYS A 135 6.98 -10.03 0.66
C CYS A 135 8.44 -10.30 1.06
N LYS A 136 9.41 -9.84 0.26
CA LYS A 136 10.84 -10.14 0.47
C LYS A 136 11.58 -9.06 1.24
N LYS A 137 11.11 -7.83 1.12
CA LYS A 137 11.72 -6.65 1.74
C LYS A 137 10.62 -5.65 2.04
N VAL A 138 10.70 -5.01 3.20
CA VAL A 138 9.92 -3.83 3.55
C VAL A 138 10.88 -2.66 3.73
N ILE A 139 10.55 -1.52 3.13
CA ILE A 139 11.25 -0.25 3.32
C ILE A 139 10.24 0.70 3.94
N ILE A 140 10.54 1.19 5.14
CA ILE A 140 9.68 2.12 5.87
C ILE A 140 10.35 3.49 5.88
N VAL A 141 9.60 4.51 5.46
CA VAL A 141 10.09 5.86 5.20
C VAL A 141 9.24 6.85 6.00
N GLY A 142 9.87 7.66 6.85
CA GLY A 142 9.21 8.71 7.62
C GLY A 142 8.85 8.35 9.06
N SER A 143 9.13 7.13 9.53
CA SER A 143 8.79 6.78 10.90
C SER A 143 9.72 7.40 11.94
N SER A 144 9.18 7.76 13.10
CA SER A 144 9.98 8.37 14.18
C SER A 144 11.02 7.38 14.74
N ASP A 145 12.20 7.89 15.09
CA ASP A 145 13.30 7.07 15.62
C ASP A 145 12.89 6.30 16.90
N LYS A 146 12.04 6.92 17.73
CA LYS A 146 11.52 6.31 18.96
C LYS A 146 10.67 5.06 18.65
N LEU A 147 9.77 5.14 17.66
CA LEU A 147 8.93 4.02 17.30
C LEU A 147 9.73 2.92 16.59
N ILE A 148 10.71 3.28 15.77
CA ILE A 148 11.63 2.33 15.14
C ILE A 148 12.41 1.54 16.19
N GLN A 149 12.91 2.20 17.25
CA GLN A 149 13.61 1.53 18.35
C GLN A 149 12.72 0.53 19.11
N ALA A 150 11.40 0.72 19.10
CA ALA A 150 10.43 -0.17 19.73
C ALA A 150 10.01 -1.34 18.82
N VAL A 151 10.49 -1.41 17.57
CA VAL A 151 10.18 -2.54 16.69
C VAL A 151 10.81 -3.82 17.25
N PRO A 152 10.08 -4.96 17.24
CA PRO A 152 10.65 -6.24 17.66
C PRO A 152 11.91 -6.61 16.86
N LYS A 153 12.87 -7.26 17.54
CA LYS A 153 14.11 -7.76 16.90
C LYS A 153 13.82 -8.94 15.98
N GLY A 154 14.73 -9.23 15.05
CA GLY A 154 14.66 -10.39 14.15
C GLY A 154 14.25 -10.06 12.71
N TYR A 155 13.86 -8.81 12.44
CA TYR A 155 13.45 -8.34 11.12
C TYR A 155 14.54 -7.54 10.38
N GLU A 156 15.75 -7.43 10.94
CA GLU A 156 16.83 -6.55 10.45
C GLU A 156 17.27 -6.89 9.01
N ARG A 157 17.11 -8.16 8.60
CA ARG A 157 17.38 -8.59 7.22
C ARG A 157 16.27 -8.20 6.24
N GLN A 158 15.03 -8.15 6.71
CA GLN A 158 13.83 -7.96 5.88
C GLN A 158 13.40 -6.50 5.81
N VAL A 159 13.66 -5.71 6.87
CA VAL A 159 13.20 -4.33 6.98
C VAL A 159 14.36 -3.36 6.84
N ARG A 160 14.12 -2.23 6.19
CA ARG A 160 15.03 -1.08 6.17
C ARG A 160 14.23 0.16 6.54
N PHE A 161 14.77 0.95 7.46
CA PHE A 161 14.16 2.20 7.89
C PHE A 161 14.89 3.40 7.33
N TYR A 162 14.13 4.41 6.94
CA TYR A 162 14.57 5.78 6.74
C TYR A 162 13.77 6.64 7.71
N SER A 163 14.34 6.90 8.89
CA SER A 163 13.65 7.62 9.96
C SER A 163 13.44 9.09 9.63
N GLU A 164 12.57 9.77 10.37
CA GLU A 164 12.43 11.23 10.30
C GLU A 164 13.78 11.93 10.40
N THR A 165 14.59 11.60 11.43
CA THR A 165 15.93 12.18 11.61
C THR A 165 16.84 11.91 10.40
N THR A 166 16.76 10.72 9.81
CA THR A 166 17.50 10.39 8.59
C THR A 166 17.10 11.33 7.44
N LEU A 167 15.80 11.58 7.28
CA LEU A 167 15.21 12.37 6.20
C LEU A 167 15.24 13.89 6.46
N MET A 168 15.64 14.35 7.66
CA MET A 168 15.94 15.77 7.91
C MET A 168 17.16 16.25 7.12
N HIS A 169 17.98 15.33 6.61
CA HIS A 169 19.19 15.63 5.84
C HIS A 169 19.02 15.19 4.39
N GLU A 170 19.52 16.02 3.46
CA GLU A 170 19.49 15.72 2.01
C GLU A 170 20.16 14.37 1.69
N GLU A 171 21.23 14.03 2.40
CA GLU A 171 21.92 12.74 2.24
C GLU A 171 20.98 11.55 2.51
N GLY A 172 20.06 11.65 3.47
CA GLY A 172 19.07 10.61 3.75
C GLY A 172 18.12 10.41 2.56
N TRP A 173 17.66 11.50 1.94
CA TRP A 173 16.84 11.46 0.73
C TRP A 173 17.60 10.93 -0.48
N GLN A 174 18.87 11.28 -0.64
CA GLN A 174 19.74 10.73 -1.68
C GLN A 174 19.95 9.23 -1.48
N ASN A 175 20.18 8.78 -0.24
CA ASN A 175 20.33 7.36 0.10
C ASN A 175 19.04 6.55 -0.07
N PHE A 176 17.87 7.18 0.09
CA PHE A 176 16.58 6.58 -0.22
C PHE A 176 16.37 6.47 -1.73
N SER A 177 16.48 7.59 -2.44
CA SER A 177 16.16 7.68 -3.88
C SER A 177 17.16 6.93 -4.78
N SER A 178 18.41 6.81 -4.37
CA SER A 178 19.43 6.00 -5.07
C SER A 178 19.31 4.49 -4.79
N GLY A 179 18.44 4.09 -3.86
CA GLY A 179 18.21 2.69 -3.53
C GLY A 179 17.65 1.92 -4.73
N HIS A 180 18.33 0.85 -5.13
CA HIS A 180 17.83 -0.03 -6.19
C HIS A 180 17.02 -1.18 -5.59
N ILE A 181 15.78 -1.35 -6.04
CA ILE A 181 14.93 -2.49 -5.71
C ILE A 181 14.81 -3.37 -6.95
N ASN A 182 15.20 -4.64 -6.80
CA ASN A 182 15.05 -5.62 -7.86
C ASN A 182 13.64 -6.24 -7.80
N GLY A 183 12.87 -6.09 -8.87
CA GLY A 183 11.57 -6.74 -9.03
C GLY A 183 10.36 -5.85 -8.72
N PRO A 184 9.16 -6.45 -8.63
CA PRO A 184 7.91 -5.73 -8.35
C PRO A 184 7.92 -4.99 -7.02
N VAL A 185 7.30 -3.81 -7.00
CA VAL A 185 7.15 -2.97 -5.80
C VAL A 185 5.69 -2.65 -5.59
N TYR A 186 5.22 -2.84 -4.35
CA TYR A 186 3.96 -2.27 -3.87
C TYR A 186 4.29 -1.07 -2.99
N ILE A 187 3.60 0.05 -3.20
CA ILE A 187 3.79 1.29 -2.43
C ILE A 187 2.51 1.52 -1.62
N SER A 188 2.65 1.68 -0.31
CA SER A 188 1.58 2.07 0.60
C SER A 188 1.94 3.37 1.30
N ILE A 189 0.98 4.27 1.44
CA ILE A 189 1.18 5.63 1.95
C ILE A 189 0.08 5.89 2.98
N ASP A 190 0.45 6.04 4.26
CA ASP A 190 -0.41 6.70 5.23
C ASP A 190 -0.32 8.21 5.01
N LYS A 191 -1.45 8.89 5.17
CA LYS A 191 -1.59 10.33 4.95
C LYS A 191 -1.00 11.15 6.10
N ASP A 192 -0.79 10.55 7.27
CA ASP A 192 -0.17 11.22 8.42
C ASP A 192 1.35 11.44 8.27
N VAL A 193 1.97 10.86 7.24
CA VAL A 193 3.38 11.09 6.88
C VAL A 193 3.65 12.50 6.34
N LEU A 194 2.60 13.26 6.01
CA LEU A 194 2.64 14.58 5.37
C LEU A 194 2.52 15.75 6.36
#